data_AF-A0A182TXC7-F1
#
_entry.id   AF-A0A182TXC7-F1
#
_cell.length_a   1.000
_cell.length_b   1.000
_cell.length_c   1.000
_cell.angle_alpha   90.00
_cell.angle_beta   90.00
_cell.angle_gamma   90.00
#
_symmetry.space_group_name_H-M   'P 1'
#
loop_
_entity.id
_entity.type
_entity.pdbx_description
1 polymer ?
#
loop_
_entity_poly.entity_id
_entity_poly.type
_entity_poly.pdbx_seq_one_letter_code
_entity_poly.pdbx_strand_id
1 'polypeptide(L)'
;MTANYKPLRADDVEMIARRSTVLRTVLLLVILSFVLFCLLGYYYQPAGGNRDYARNQYLLEGASHEALLRRLKKHSTIQEDVSVPVDKAHLLENLQSGNAIKFHEKICSNCHTVPGYVEWLGVVKDDYTMDIHVTARREGAYASWEPIYVGTKHEPEYDERLSWEGKADKMTQGFIMCILGYDFHVLDNGFLVHRPGIKTIAQANRPPQQAKQRAFMRKTIAREISTLYAILSFILFYLLGYYYLPSGGNRNYARNQYLVEGASQEALLRRLKTILNCNTPSNEFQLETHGNNYLLRNFYAPKRLVHCYETITYTTHADYTFLDNVVPLLERWLAPVSIALYAPAVDLDRSVALIQYLLECHEQRALVRDFVSFHLYFEFEHLPTRPVSYYRELLSVPLVDCTNATNAWNLLLRNDNSSIPTFRAANNLTYPVNVGRNIARSAAGTHFVLASDIELYPNPNFIPMFLRMIAHPFYQYTLHSPSVYVLPVFEVAEDVSVPVDKAHLLENLQSGNAIKFHEKICSNCHTVPGYVEWLGVVKDDYTMDIHVTARREGAYASWEP
;
A
#
# COMPACT_ATOMS: atom_id res chain seq x y z
N MET A 1 16.09 -3.11 42.52
CA MET A 1 16.12 -4.49 43.06
C MET A 1 16.58 -5.41 41.94
N THR A 2 17.56 -6.24 42.23
CA THR A 2 18.29 -7.12 41.31
C THR A 2 17.37 -8.19 40.70
N ALA A 3 17.35 -8.30 39.37
CA ALA A 3 16.64 -9.35 38.65
C ALA A 3 17.38 -10.69 38.81
N ASN A 4 16.73 -11.66 39.49
CA ASN A 4 17.21 -13.04 39.55
C ASN A 4 16.90 -13.75 38.23
N TYR A 5 17.94 -14.04 37.45
CA TYR A 5 17.89 -14.88 36.27
C TYR A 5 17.71 -16.35 36.70
N LYS A 6 16.63 -17.00 36.28
CA LYS A 6 16.48 -18.46 36.44
C LYS A 6 17.34 -19.17 35.38
N PRO A 7 18.14 -20.19 35.74
CA PRO A 7 18.91 -20.94 34.75
C PRO A 7 18.01 -21.83 33.89
N LEU A 8 18.39 -21.98 32.61
CA LEU A 8 17.76 -22.84 31.60
C LEU A 8 17.74 -24.30 32.06
N ARG A 9 16.71 -25.06 31.67
CA ARG A 9 16.61 -26.50 31.99
C ARG A 9 17.64 -27.29 31.19
N ALA A 10 18.05 -28.45 31.71
CA ALA A 10 19.05 -29.31 31.07
C ALA A 10 18.67 -29.72 29.62
N ASP A 11 17.37 -29.84 29.34
CA ASP A 11 16.84 -30.20 28.02
C ASP A 11 17.04 -29.07 26.97
N ASP A 12 17.08 -27.80 27.41
CA ASP A 12 17.33 -26.64 26.54
C ASP A 12 18.80 -26.58 26.09
N VAL A 13 19.72 -27.02 26.96
CA VAL A 13 21.17 -27.06 26.67
C VAL A 13 21.48 -28.14 25.63
N GLU A 14 20.81 -29.30 25.70
CA GLU A 14 20.99 -30.37 24.71
C GLU A 14 20.39 -30.00 23.34
N MET A 15 19.27 -29.28 23.30
CA MET A 15 18.67 -28.76 22.06
C MET A 15 19.54 -27.67 21.39
N ILE A 16 20.12 -26.76 22.19
CA ILE A 16 21.04 -25.72 21.71
C ILE A 16 22.35 -26.35 21.21
N ALA A 17 22.86 -27.38 21.90
CA ALA A 17 24.03 -28.13 21.47
C ALA A 17 23.78 -28.87 20.14
N ARG A 18 22.62 -29.54 19.96
CA ARG A 18 22.28 -30.20 18.70
C ARG A 18 22.12 -29.23 17.52
N ARG A 19 21.52 -28.05 17.74
CA ARG A 19 21.41 -27.00 16.70
C ARG A 19 22.78 -26.42 16.32
N SER A 20 23.69 -26.26 17.28
CA SER A 20 25.08 -25.83 17.05
C SER A 20 25.88 -26.87 16.26
N THR A 21 25.71 -28.16 16.56
CA THR A 21 26.39 -29.25 15.84
C THR A 21 25.90 -29.37 14.41
N VAL A 22 24.59 -29.29 14.15
CA VAL A 22 24.05 -29.30 12.77
C VAL A 22 24.56 -28.09 11.98
N LEU A 23 24.55 -26.90 12.57
CA LEU A 23 25.05 -25.69 11.91
C LEU A 23 26.56 -25.79 11.60
N ARG A 24 27.35 -26.35 12.52
CA ARG A 24 28.80 -26.59 12.31
C ARG A 24 29.07 -27.63 11.23
N THR A 25 28.30 -28.73 11.20
CA THR A 25 28.43 -29.77 10.17
C THR A 25 28.06 -29.25 8.79
N VAL A 26 26.99 -28.45 8.69
CA VAL A 26 26.60 -27.80 7.43
C VAL A 26 27.68 -26.81 6.98
N LEU A 27 28.22 -26.00 7.89
CA LEU A 27 29.29 -25.05 7.57
C LEU A 27 30.57 -25.77 7.11
N LEU A 28 30.94 -26.89 7.75
CA LEU A 28 32.08 -27.73 7.35
C LEU A 28 31.88 -28.36 5.98
N LEU A 29 30.69 -28.85 5.66
CA LEU A 29 30.37 -29.40 4.33
C LEU A 29 30.41 -28.33 3.24
N VAL A 30 29.96 -27.10 3.55
CA VAL A 30 30.05 -25.95 2.64
C VAL A 30 31.51 -25.56 2.38
N ILE A 31 32.35 -25.52 3.43
CA ILE A 31 33.79 -25.22 3.29
C ILE A 31 34.52 -26.31 2.50
N LEU A 32 34.25 -27.59 2.81
CA LEU A 32 34.84 -28.72 2.09
C LEU A 32 34.44 -28.72 0.60
N SER A 33 33.17 -28.43 0.29
CA SER A 33 32.67 -28.31 -1.08
C SER A 33 33.31 -27.14 -1.83
N PHE A 34 33.49 -26.00 -1.15
CA PHE A 34 34.18 -24.82 -1.71
C PHE A 34 35.66 -25.11 -2.03
N VAL A 35 36.37 -25.78 -1.12
CA VAL A 35 37.77 -26.19 -1.34
C VAL A 35 37.86 -27.20 -2.51
N LEU A 36 36.92 -28.15 -2.60
CA LEU A 36 36.87 -29.10 -3.71
C LEU A 36 36.60 -28.41 -5.06
N PHE A 37 35.72 -27.40 -5.07
CA PHE A 37 35.43 -26.58 -6.24
C PHE A 37 36.63 -25.73 -6.68
N CYS A 38 37.37 -25.12 -5.73
CA CYS A 38 38.61 -24.40 -6.03
C CYS A 38 39.72 -25.31 -6.55
N LEU A 39 39.77 -26.57 -6.09
CA LEU A 39 40.73 -27.57 -6.57
C LEU A 39 40.36 -28.13 -7.96
N LEU A 40 39.07 -28.24 -8.28
CA LEU A 40 38.59 -28.74 -9.57
C LEU A 40 38.47 -27.66 -10.66
N GLY A 41 38.36 -26.38 -10.27
CA GLY A 41 38.23 -25.24 -11.19
C GLY A 41 39.53 -24.81 -11.90
N TYR A 42 40.66 -25.49 -11.70
CA TYR A 42 41.96 -25.11 -12.29
C TYR A 42 42.26 -25.70 -13.68
N TYR A 43 41.31 -26.38 -14.32
CA TYR A 43 41.45 -26.87 -15.69
C TYR A 43 40.25 -26.49 -16.57
N TYR A 44 40.17 -25.23 -17.01
CA TYR A 44 39.50 -24.91 -18.27
C TYR A 44 39.98 -23.56 -18.83
N GLN A 45 40.58 -23.60 -20.02
CA GLN A 45 41.01 -22.44 -20.79
C GLN A 45 40.53 -22.65 -22.24
N PRO A 46 39.83 -21.70 -22.86
CA PRO A 46 39.85 -21.58 -24.31
C PRO A 46 40.48 -20.26 -24.73
N ALA A 47 41.29 -20.34 -25.79
CA ALA A 47 42.06 -19.27 -26.38
C ALA A 47 41.27 -18.48 -27.43
N GLY A 48 41.60 -17.19 -27.55
CA GLY A 48 41.64 -16.45 -28.83
C GLY A 48 40.54 -15.42 -29.11
N GLY A 49 40.95 -14.18 -29.42
CA GLY A 49 40.17 -13.26 -30.28
C GLY A 49 40.11 -11.78 -29.88
N ASN A 50 41.07 -10.99 -30.41
CA ASN A 50 41.33 -9.54 -30.35
C ASN A 50 40.19 -8.49 -30.17
N ARG A 51 40.50 -7.52 -29.28
CA ARG A 51 40.50 -6.02 -29.37
C ARG A 51 39.64 -5.33 -30.45
N ASP A 52 38.82 -4.32 -30.14
CA ASP A 52 39.22 -2.92 -29.87
C ASP A 52 37.97 -2.09 -29.50
N TYR A 53 38.11 -1.15 -28.54
CA TYR A 53 37.69 0.26 -28.65
C TYR A 53 38.00 1.00 -27.34
N ALA A 54 38.77 2.08 -27.45
CA ALA A 54 38.88 3.11 -26.42
C ALA A 54 39.02 4.48 -27.09
N ARG A 55 38.12 5.42 -26.79
CA ARG A 55 38.48 6.73 -26.21
C ARG A 55 37.27 7.59 -25.84
N ASN A 56 37.31 8.09 -24.60
CA ASN A 56 36.54 9.21 -24.07
C ASN A 56 37.12 10.55 -24.55
N GLN A 57 36.30 11.61 -24.61
CA GLN A 57 36.63 12.92 -24.00
C GLN A 57 35.43 13.88 -23.89
N TYR A 58 35.31 14.50 -22.71
CA TYR A 58 34.48 15.67 -22.38
C TYR A 58 35.18 16.98 -22.79
N LEU A 59 34.43 18.09 -22.95
CA LEU A 59 34.76 19.45 -22.45
C LEU A 59 33.62 20.50 -22.70
N LEU A 60 33.73 21.62 -21.98
CA LEU A 60 32.77 22.65 -21.49
C LEU A 60 32.55 23.93 -22.37
N GLU A 61 31.57 24.77 -21.95
CA GLU A 61 31.39 26.27 -22.04
C GLU A 61 29.99 26.68 -22.59
N GLY A 62 29.23 27.71 -22.21
CA GLY A 62 29.30 28.84 -21.24
C GLY A 62 28.38 30.02 -21.70
N ALA A 63 27.54 30.56 -20.79
CA ALA A 63 26.80 31.88 -20.77
C ALA A 63 25.72 32.22 -21.86
N SER A 64 24.66 33.04 -21.66
CA SER A 64 24.47 34.19 -20.74
C SER A 64 23.00 34.46 -20.29
N HIS A 65 22.89 35.24 -19.20
CA HIS A 65 21.72 35.55 -18.37
C HIS A 65 20.82 36.70 -18.89
N GLU A 66 21.12 37.32 -20.03
CA GLU A 66 20.37 38.47 -20.57
C GLU A 66 19.23 38.11 -21.54
N ALA A 67 19.18 36.87 -22.02
CA ALA A 67 18.08 36.37 -22.86
C ALA A 67 16.80 36.09 -22.06
N LEU A 68 16.92 35.87 -20.74
CA LEU A 68 15.83 35.52 -19.84
C LEU A 68 14.94 36.73 -19.48
N LEU A 69 15.48 37.94 -19.51
CA LEU A 69 14.77 39.15 -19.08
C LEU A 69 13.93 39.83 -20.18
N ARG A 70 14.08 39.42 -21.46
CA ARG A 70 13.31 40.01 -22.58
C ARG A 70 12.03 39.24 -22.94
N ARG A 71 11.79 38.05 -22.39
CA ARG A 71 10.57 37.26 -22.68
C ARG A 71 9.46 37.36 -21.62
N LEU A 72 9.69 38.05 -20.50
CA LEU A 72 8.71 38.16 -19.41
C LEU A 72 7.76 39.37 -19.48
N LYS A 73 7.73 40.13 -20.59
CA LYS A 73 6.70 41.18 -20.77
C LYS A 73 6.26 41.33 -22.23
N LYS A 74 5.23 40.57 -22.63
CA LYS A 74 4.04 41.10 -23.36
C LYS A 74 3.05 39.99 -23.76
N HIS A 75 1.78 40.21 -23.39
CA HIS A 75 0.54 39.61 -23.90
C HIS A 75 0.31 38.13 -23.53
N SER A 76 -0.69 37.71 -22.74
CA SER A 76 -2.10 38.13 -22.61
C SER A 76 -2.82 38.24 -23.95
N THR A 77 -3.01 37.10 -24.61
CA THR A 77 -4.15 36.86 -25.49
C THR A 77 -4.53 35.40 -25.32
N ILE A 78 -5.74 35.22 -24.81
CA ILE A 78 -6.52 33.99 -24.83
C ILE A 78 -6.54 33.50 -26.28
N GLN A 79 -6.00 32.32 -26.54
CA GLN A 79 -6.31 31.57 -27.76
C GLN A 79 -7.47 30.65 -27.36
N GLU A 80 -8.65 31.24 -27.29
CA GLU A 80 -9.91 30.51 -27.34
C GLU A 80 -9.94 29.78 -28.69
N ASP A 81 -10.49 28.56 -28.69
CA ASP A 81 -10.81 27.74 -29.86
C ASP A 81 -9.82 26.63 -30.31
N VAL A 82 -8.98 26.10 -29.40
CA VAL A 82 -8.42 24.74 -29.59
C VAL A 82 -9.25 23.78 -28.74
N SER A 83 -10.01 22.91 -29.40
CA SER A 83 -10.80 21.89 -28.70
C SER A 83 -9.88 20.88 -28.02
N VAL A 84 -10.21 20.56 -26.76
CA VAL A 84 -9.48 19.56 -26.00
C VAL A 84 -9.63 18.22 -26.72
N PRO A 85 -8.53 17.51 -27.03
CA PRO A 85 -8.63 16.25 -27.76
C PRO A 85 -9.40 15.21 -26.94
N VAL A 86 -10.46 14.68 -27.53
CA VAL A 86 -11.36 13.69 -26.91
C VAL A 86 -10.90 12.25 -27.14
N ASP A 87 -9.96 12.06 -28.07
CA ASP A 87 -9.37 10.78 -28.40
C ASP A 87 -7.88 10.95 -28.78
N LYS A 88 -7.17 9.81 -28.90
CA LYS A 88 -5.74 9.81 -29.20
C LYS A 88 -5.43 10.28 -30.61
N ALA A 89 -6.32 10.04 -31.59
CA ALA A 89 -6.10 10.50 -32.96
C ALA A 89 -6.11 12.03 -33.03
N HIS A 90 -7.09 12.66 -32.41
CA HIS A 90 -7.20 14.11 -32.28
C HIS A 90 -6.03 14.70 -31.47
N LEU A 91 -5.56 14.01 -30.42
CA LEU A 91 -4.36 14.43 -29.70
C LEU A 91 -3.09 14.41 -30.58
N LEU A 92 -2.94 13.39 -31.42
CA LEU A 92 -1.79 13.29 -32.34
C LEU A 92 -1.79 14.41 -33.38
N GLU A 93 -2.95 14.78 -33.93
CA GLU A 93 -3.11 15.94 -34.81
C GLU A 93 -2.71 17.24 -34.10
N ASN A 94 -3.11 17.40 -32.84
CA ASN A 94 -2.74 18.56 -32.03
C ASN A 94 -1.23 18.60 -31.71
N LEU A 95 -0.59 17.46 -31.47
CA LEU A 95 0.86 17.37 -31.28
C LEU A 95 1.63 17.69 -32.57
N GLN A 96 1.15 17.23 -33.74
CA GLN A 96 1.77 17.51 -35.05
C GLN A 96 1.64 18.98 -35.46
N SER A 97 0.49 19.59 -35.19
CA SER A 97 0.23 21.00 -35.47
C SER A 97 0.89 21.95 -34.47
N GLY A 98 1.48 21.43 -33.39
CA GLY A 98 2.10 22.21 -32.32
C GLY A 98 1.09 22.88 -31.37
N ASN A 99 -0.19 22.54 -31.51
CA ASN A 99 -1.29 22.99 -30.65
C ASN A 99 -1.31 22.25 -29.30
N ALA A 100 -0.65 21.09 -29.22
CA ALA A 100 -0.36 20.39 -27.99
C ALA A 100 1.16 20.14 -27.86
N ILE A 101 1.64 20.10 -26.62
CA ILE A 101 3.01 19.68 -26.30
C ILE A 101 2.97 18.72 -25.11
N LYS A 102 4.04 17.91 -24.96
CA LYS A 102 4.26 17.19 -23.69
C LYS A 102 4.26 18.19 -22.53
N PHE A 103 3.61 17.80 -21.44
CA PHE A 103 3.54 18.64 -20.26
C PHE A 103 4.95 18.98 -19.77
N HIS A 104 5.23 20.26 -19.53
CA HIS A 104 6.56 20.77 -19.20
C HIS A 104 7.69 20.46 -20.20
N GLU A 105 7.40 20.12 -21.47
CA GLU A 105 8.41 19.89 -22.52
C GLU A 105 9.43 21.02 -22.61
N LYS A 106 8.96 22.26 -22.42
CA LYS A 106 9.77 23.49 -22.50
C LYS A 106 10.52 23.85 -21.22
N ILE A 107 10.27 23.15 -20.12
CA ILE A 107 10.91 23.36 -18.80
C ILE A 107 11.89 22.22 -18.52
N CYS A 108 11.47 20.98 -18.77
CA CYS A 108 12.27 19.79 -18.66
C CYS A 108 11.75 18.73 -19.63
N SER A 109 12.41 18.60 -20.78
CA SER A 109 12.03 17.66 -21.86
C SER A 109 11.96 16.20 -21.41
N ASN A 110 12.70 15.84 -20.36
CA ASN A 110 12.83 14.46 -19.90
C ASN A 110 11.99 14.16 -18.65
N CYS A 111 11.46 15.18 -17.96
CA CYS A 111 10.75 14.98 -16.68
C CYS A 111 9.36 14.35 -16.85
N HIS A 112 8.80 14.43 -18.06
CA HIS A 112 7.45 13.94 -18.41
C HIS A 112 7.46 13.07 -19.66
N THR A 113 8.64 12.52 -20.00
CA THR A 113 8.74 11.58 -21.12
C THR A 113 8.31 10.20 -20.67
N VAL A 114 7.28 9.68 -21.33
CA VAL A 114 6.72 8.34 -21.14
C VAL A 114 7.76 7.29 -21.57
N PRO A 115 8.01 6.23 -20.78
CA PRO A 115 8.77 5.09 -21.27
C PRO A 115 8.11 4.50 -22.51
N GLY A 116 8.83 4.44 -23.62
CA GLY A 116 8.25 4.03 -24.89
C GLY A 116 7.30 5.07 -25.51
N TYR A 117 7.57 6.38 -25.30
CA TYR A 117 6.73 7.47 -25.81
C TYR A 117 6.59 7.47 -27.35
N VAL A 118 7.66 7.16 -28.07
CA VAL A 118 7.64 7.14 -29.54
C VAL A 118 6.75 6.00 -30.04
N GLU A 119 6.86 4.84 -29.40
CA GLU A 119 6.03 3.67 -29.64
C GLU A 119 4.57 3.95 -29.26
N TRP A 120 4.35 4.68 -28.16
CA TRP A 120 3.01 5.11 -27.74
C TRP A 120 2.35 5.97 -28.80
N LEU A 121 3.05 6.96 -29.37
CA LEU A 121 2.50 7.79 -30.44
C LEU A 121 2.07 6.97 -31.67
N GLY A 122 2.71 5.81 -31.90
CA GLY A 122 2.41 4.92 -33.02
C GLY A 122 1.23 3.96 -32.82
N VAL A 123 0.67 3.85 -31.61
CA VAL A 123 -0.44 2.93 -31.31
C VAL A 123 -1.76 3.70 -31.20
N VAL A 124 -2.60 3.60 -32.23
CA VAL A 124 -3.99 4.13 -32.23
C VAL A 124 -4.95 2.95 -32.29
N LYS A 125 -5.97 2.94 -31.43
CA LYS A 125 -6.99 1.90 -31.36
C LYS A 125 -8.37 2.51 -31.56
N ASP A 126 -9.12 1.94 -32.49
CA ASP A 126 -10.46 2.42 -32.85
C ASP A 126 -11.58 1.63 -32.16
N ASP A 127 -11.23 0.57 -31.42
CA ASP A 127 -12.19 -0.36 -30.79
C ASP A 127 -12.48 -0.04 -29.31
N TYR A 128 -12.02 1.12 -28.82
CA TYR A 128 -12.12 1.56 -27.41
C TYR A 128 -11.57 0.56 -26.38
N THR A 129 -10.71 -0.38 -26.80
CA THR A 129 -10.08 -1.34 -25.90
C THR A 129 -8.74 -0.83 -25.35
N MET A 130 -8.44 -1.14 -24.09
CA MET A 130 -7.20 -0.73 -23.44
C MET A 130 -6.22 -1.91 -23.35
N ASP A 131 -4.96 -1.69 -23.77
CA ASP A 131 -3.87 -2.64 -23.56
C ASP A 131 -2.79 -2.00 -22.68
N ILE A 132 -1.99 -2.83 -22.02
CA ILE A 132 -0.78 -2.39 -21.34
C ILE A 132 0.22 -1.92 -22.41
N HIS A 133 0.42 -0.59 -22.50
CA HIS A 133 1.33 0.02 -23.47
C HIS A 133 2.81 -0.29 -23.17
N VAL A 134 3.22 -0.16 -21.90
CA VAL A 134 4.58 -0.43 -21.46
C VAL A 134 4.56 -0.97 -20.04
N THR A 135 5.41 -1.95 -19.76
CA THR A 135 5.72 -2.40 -18.40
C THR A 135 7.01 -1.72 -17.97
N ALA A 136 6.96 -0.82 -17.00
CA ALA A 136 8.12 -0.06 -16.54
C ALA A 136 8.82 -0.74 -15.35
N ARG A 137 10.15 -0.59 -15.26
CA ARG A 137 10.99 -1.08 -14.15
C ARG A 137 11.34 0.07 -13.19
N ARG A 138 11.39 -0.21 -11.89
CA ARG A 138 11.65 0.79 -10.83
C ARG A 138 13.15 0.96 -10.56
N GLU A 139 13.86 1.67 -11.43
CA GLU A 139 15.22 2.17 -11.16
C GLU A 139 15.19 3.70 -10.96
N GLY A 140 16.05 4.25 -10.08
CA GLY A 140 16.20 5.70 -9.90
C GLY A 140 15.07 6.41 -9.13
N ALA A 141 14.34 7.32 -9.79
CA ALA A 141 13.47 8.34 -9.18
C ALA A 141 12.30 7.82 -8.31
N TYR A 142 12.00 6.53 -8.38
CA TYR A 142 10.91 5.89 -7.65
C TYR A 142 11.40 5.05 -6.47
N ALA A 143 12.70 5.08 -6.09
CA ALA A 143 13.23 4.29 -4.98
C ALA A 143 12.46 4.47 -3.65
N SER A 144 11.85 5.63 -3.45
CA SER A 144 11.04 6.01 -2.28
C SER A 144 9.52 5.84 -2.44
N TRP A 145 9.02 5.26 -3.53
CA TRP A 145 7.59 5.06 -3.75
C TRP A 145 6.95 4.11 -2.72
N GLU A 146 5.93 4.61 -2.01
CA GLU A 146 5.10 3.94 -1.01
C GLU A 146 3.67 3.77 -1.55
N PRO A 147 3.39 2.66 -2.27
CA PRO A 147 2.06 2.41 -2.83
C PRO A 147 1.07 2.01 -1.73
N ILE A 148 -0.18 2.45 -1.87
CA ILE A 148 -1.33 1.84 -1.20
C ILE A 148 -2.00 0.91 -2.19
N TYR A 149 -2.32 -0.31 -1.77
CA TYR A 149 -2.74 -1.35 -2.69
C TYR A 149 -3.81 -2.29 -2.10
N VAL A 150 -4.60 -2.89 -2.99
CA VAL A 150 -5.32 -4.13 -2.71
C VAL A 150 -4.35 -5.29 -2.87
N GLY A 151 -4.26 -6.11 -1.83
CA GLY A 151 -3.51 -7.36 -1.82
C GLY A 151 -4.34 -8.44 -1.15
N THR A 152 -3.69 -9.37 -0.46
CA THR A 152 -4.29 -10.44 0.31
C THR A 152 -3.82 -10.39 1.78
N LYS A 153 -3.95 -11.50 2.49
CA LYS A 153 -3.35 -11.66 3.82
C LYS A 153 -1.94 -12.27 3.76
N HIS A 154 -1.44 -12.58 2.57
CA HIS A 154 -0.22 -13.36 2.35
C HIS A 154 1.00 -12.50 1.99
N GLU A 155 0.82 -11.22 1.70
CA GLU A 155 1.93 -10.30 1.52
C GLU A 155 2.73 -10.18 2.82
N PRO A 156 4.04 -9.88 2.74
CA PRO A 156 4.88 -9.70 3.91
C PRO A 156 4.24 -8.78 4.95
N GLU A 157 4.44 -9.09 6.23
CA GLU A 157 3.99 -8.22 7.32
C GLU A 157 4.74 -6.90 7.33
N TYR A 158 4.08 -5.87 7.85
CA TYR A 158 4.73 -4.60 8.14
C TYR A 158 5.67 -4.80 9.33
N ASP A 159 6.88 -4.22 9.28
CA ASP A 159 7.86 -4.38 10.36
C ASP A 159 7.39 -3.65 11.63
N GLU A 160 6.97 -4.42 12.63
CA GLU A 160 6.36 -3.91 13.86
C GLU A 160 7.30 -3.11 14.76
N ARG A 161 8.60 -3.12 14.47
CA ARG A 161 9.60 -2.30 15.16
C ARG A 161 9.56 -0.83 14.71
N LEU A 162 8.84 -0.53 13.63
CA LEU A 162 8.68 0.81 13.10
C LEU A 162 7.43 1.48 13.67
N SER A 163 7.59 2.76 14.00
CA SER A 163 6.56 3.61 14.59
C SER A 163 6.08 4.66 13.59
N TRP A 164 4.88 5.19 13.82
CA TRP A 164 4.33 6.28 13.01
C TRP A 164 5.14 7.57 13.15
N GLU A 165 5.66 7.86 14.34
CA GLU A 165 6.47 9.05 14.59
C GLU A 165 7.78 9.03 13.78
N GLY A 166 8.33 7.84 13.53
CA GLY A 166 9.56 7.65 12.78
C GLY A 166 9.42 7.72 11.25
N LYS A 167 8.19 7.64 10.72
CA LYS A 167 7.85 7.62 9.26
C LYS A 167 8.51 6.48 8.47
N ALA A 168 8.20 6.37 7.17
CA ALA A 168 8.70 5.30 6.31
C ALA A 168 8.38 3.90 6.86
N ASP A 169 7.32 3.81 7.67
CA ASP A 169 6.85 2.62 8.36
C ASP A 169 6.31 1.55 7.40
N LYS A 170 6.01 1.91 6.14
CA LYS A 170 5.58 0.99 5.07
C LYS A 170 6.74 0.56 4.15
N MET A 171 7.90 1.22 4.22
CA MET A 171 8.99 1.03 3.25
C MET A 171 9.63 -0.36 3.29
N THR A 172 9.75 -0.94 4.48
CA THR A 172 10.34 -2.26 4.68
C THR A 172 9.54 -3.34 3.96
N GLN A 173 8.22 -3.33 4.10
CA GLN A 173 7.34 -4.24 3.40
C GLN A 173 7.48 -4.09 1.87
N GLY A 174 7.42 -2.85 1.36
CA GLY A 174 7.59 -2.60 -0.07
C GLY A 174 8.96 -3.03 -0.62
N PHE A 175 9.99 -3.08 0.23
CA PHE A 175 11.32 -3.60 -0.12
C PHE A 175 11.35 -5.12 -0.11
N ILE A 176 10.70 -5.77 0.86
CA ILE A 176 10.58 -7.24 0.89
C ILE A 176 9.78 -7.74 -0.31
N MET A 177 8.66 -7.08 -0.65
CA MET A 177 7.86 -7.44 -1.82
C MET A 177 8.64 -7.34 -3.13
N CYS A 178 9.55 -6.36 -3.25
CA CYS A 178 10.48 -6.28 -4.37
C CYS A 178 11.39 -7.51 -4.47
N ILE A 179 12.01 -7.89 -3.36
CA ILE A 179 12.87 -9.06 -3.28
C ILE A 179 12.11 -10.34 -3.68
N LEU A 180 10.83 -10.41 -3.30
CA LEU A 180 9.94 -11.52 -3.62
C LEU A 180 9.38 -11.47 -5.06
N GLY A 181 9.75 -10.47 -5.86
CA GLY A 181 9.36 -10.35 -7.26
C GLY A 181 7.90 -9.97 -7.48
N TYR A 182 7.32 -9.16 -6.59
CA TYR A 182 5.93 -8.69 -6.73
C TYR A 182 5.74 -7.74 -7.92
N ASP A 183 4.67 -7.98 -8.67
CA ASP A 183 4.11 -7.10 -9.69
C ASP A 183 3.14 -6.09 -9.03
N PHE A 184 3.33 -4.80 -9.32
CA PHE A 184 2.49 -3.70 -8.84
C PHE A 184 1.63 -3.18 -9.99
N HIS A 185 0.35 -3.55 -10.01
CA HIS A 185 -0.62 -3.19 -11.05
C HIS A 185 -1.35 -1.91 -10.66
N VAL A 186 -1.04 -0.78 -11.27
CA VAL A 186 -1.75 0.48 -11.03
C VAL A 186 -3.13 0.40 -11.66
N LEU A 187 -4.17 0.63 -10.87
CA LEU A 187 -5.56 0.60 -11.32
C LEU A 187 -5.92 1.93 -12.00
N ASP A 188 -6.61 1.87 -13.14
CA ASP A 188 -6.94 3.07 -13.92
C ASP A 188 -8.07 3.92 -13.32
N ASN A 189 -9.10 3.31 -12.73
CA ASN A 189 -10.30 4.01 -12.24
C ASN A 189 -10.46 3.99 -10.70
N GLY A 190 -9.49 3.40 -9.99
CA GLY A 190 -9.46 3.35 -8.53
C GLY A 190 -8.51 4.39 -7.94
N PHE A 191 -8.93 5.13 -6.91
CA PHE A 191 -8.08 6.09 -6.20
C PHE A 191 -8.50 6.26 -4.74
N LEU A 192 -7.59 6.83 -3.93
CA LEU A 192 -7.83 7.21 -2.54
C LEU A 192 -7.70 8.72 -2.35
N VAL A 193 -8.45 9.26 -1.41
CA VAL A 193 -8.40 10.67 -1.03
C VAL A 193 -8.21 10.81 0.47
N HIS A 194 -7.21 11.58 0.87
CA HIS A 194 -6.93 11.93 2.25
C HIS A 194 -7.78 13.12 2.72
N ARG A 195 -8.37 13.01 3.93
CA ARG A 195 -9.13 14.06 4.66
C ARG A 195 -8.53 14.23 6.08
N PRO A 196 -8.59 15.39 6.79
CA PRO A 196 -9.36 16.63 6.55
C PRO A 196 -8.69 17.70 5.70
N GLY A 197 -7.50 17.51 5.16
CA GLY A 197 -6.92 18.55 4.33
C GLY A 197 -5.55 18.21 3.78
N ILE A 198 -4.99 19.18 3.05
CA ILE A 198 -3.62 19.13 2.55
C ILE A 198 -2.65 19.30 3.72
N LYS A 199 -1.90 18.24 4.04
CA LYS A 199 -0.92 18.27 5.14
C LYS A 199 0.24 19.21 4.82
N THR A 200 0.56 20.09 5.76
CA THR A 200 1.73 20.97 5.69
C THR A 200 3.00 20.29 6.19
N ILE A 201 4.17 20.80 5.77
CA ILE A 201 5.47 20.31 6.27
C ILE A 201 5.55 20.42 7.80
N ALA A 202 5.03 21.49 8.39
CA ALA A 202 5.04 21.72 9.84
C ALA A 202 4.24 20.63 10.58
N GLN A 203 3.02 20.32 10.11
CA GLN A 203 2.18 19.25 10.68
C GLN A 203 2.83 17.86 10.54
N ALA A 204 3.60 17.65 9.47
CA ALA A 204 4.30 16.40 9.22
C ALA A 204 5.65 16.30 9.96
N ASN A 205 6.18 17.36 10.56
CA ASN A 205 7.57 17.37 11.01
C ASN A 205 7.78 16.64 12.35
N ARG A 206 8.73 15.70 12.40
CA ARG A 206 9.11 14.89 13.58
C ARG A 206 10.61 14.54 13.57
N PRO A 207 11.53 15.53 13.61
CA PRO A 207 12.95 15.29 13.28
C PRO A 207 13.67 14.27 14.19
N PRO A 208 13.54 14.32 15.53
CA PRO A 208 14.27 13.39 16.41
C PRO A 208 13.89 11.93 16.19
N GLN A 209 12.59 11.65 16.10
CA GLN A 209 12.06 10.30 15.90
C GLN A 209 12.40 9.77 14.51
N GLN A 210 12.29 10.61 13.47
CA GLN A 210 12.69 10.27 12.10
C GLN A 210 14.18 9.91 12.02
N ALA A 211 15.06 10.70 12.63
CA ALA A 211 16.50 10.43 12.63
C ALA A 211 16.82 9.09 13.30
N LYS A 212 16.19 8.82 14.46
CA LYS A 212 16.34 7.56 15.19
C LYS A 212 15.88 6.36 14.35
N GLN A 213 14.70 6.45 13.74
CA GLN A 213 14.13 5.37 12.93
C GLN A 213 14.94 5.14 11.64
N ARG A 214 15.34 6.21 10.93
CA ARG A 214 16.23 6.10 9.76
C ARG A 214 17.55 5.43 10.09
N ALA A 215 18.16 5.78 11.22
CA ALA A 215 19.39 5.15 11.68
C ALA A 215 19.18 3.66 11.98
N PHE A 216 18.07 3.29 12.62
CA PHE A 216 17.70 1.90 12.90
C PHE A 216 17.45 1.10 11.61
N MET A 217 16.65 1.63 10.69
CA MET A 217 16.40 1.01 9.39
C MET A 217 17.71 0.73 8.64
N ARG A 218 18.60 1.73 8.54
CA ARG A 218 19.87 1.60 7.81
C ARG A 218 20.86 0.64 8.47
N LYS A 219 21.01 0.71 9.79
CA LYS A 219 22.04 -0.07 10.51
C LYS A 219 21.60 -1.49 10.84
N THR A 220 20.29 -1.72 10.99
CA THR A 220 19.74 -3.00 11.46
C THR A 220 18.89 -3.64 10.38
N ILE A 221 17.74 -3.06 10.04
CA ILE A 221 16.74 -3.71 9.16
C ILE A 221 17.31 -3.98 7.77
N ALA A 222 17.99 -3.02 7.15
CA ALA A 222 18.57 -3.19 5.82
C ALA A 222 19.58 -4.35 5.79
N ARG A 223 20.40 -4.51 6.84
CA ARG A 223 21.36 -5.61 6.95
C ARG A 223 20.67 -6.97 7.14
N GLU A 224 19.64 -7.01 7.97
CA GLU A 224 18.83 -8.22 8.19
C GLU A 224 18.19 -8.68 6.88
N ILE A 225 17.53 -7.77 6.14
CA ILE A 225 16.88 -8.10 4.87
C ILE A 225 17.92 -8.53 3.82
N SER A 226 19.05 -7.83 3.70
CA SER A 226 20.13 -8.22 2.76
C SER A 226 20.69 -9.61 3.07
N THR A 227 20.82 -9.96 4.36
CA THR A 227 21.30 -11.29 4.77
C THR A 227 20.30 -12.37 4.42
N LEU A 228 19.01 -12.15 4.71
CA LEU A 228 17.93 -13.07 4.33
C LEU A 228 17.88 -13.28 2.82
N TYR A 229 18.02 -12.21 2.04
CA TYR A 229 18.05 -12.32 0.59
C TYR A 229 19.25 -13.13 0.10
N ALA A 230 20.46 -12.86 0.60
CA ALA A 230 21.65 -13.62 0.20
C ALA A 230 21.50 -15.12 0.48
N ILE A 231 20.89 -15.48 1.63
CA ILE A 231 20.58 -16.87 1.97
C ILE A 231 19.55 -17.45 1.00
N LEU A 232 18.45 -16.74 0.72
CA LEU A 232 17.41 -17.20 -0.22
C LEU A 232 17.95 -17.37 -1.64
N SER A 233 18.77 -16.44 -2.13
CA SER A 233 19.42 -16.54 -3.44
C SER A 233 20.36 -17.75 -3.50
N PHE A 234 21.10 -18.03 -2.43
CA PHE A 234 21.96 -19.22 -2.34
C PHE A 234 21.14 -20.52 -2.35
N ILE A 235 20.05 -20.58 -1.59
CA ILE A 235 19.15 -21.74 -1.56
C ILE A 235 18.52 -21.97 -2.94
N LEU A 236 18.02 -20.89 -3.57
CA LEU A 236 17.41 -20.97 -4.89
C LEU A 236 18.41 -21.42 -5.96
N PHE A 237 19.65 -20.93 -5.91
CA PHE A 237 20.73 -21.39 -6.80
C PHE A 237 21.06 -22.88 -6.59
N TYR A 238 21.08 -23.34 -5.34
CA TYR A 238 21.34 -24.74 -5.01
C TYR A 238 20.18 -25.68 -5.42
N LEU A 239 18.94 -25.22 -5.30
CA LEU A 239 17.74 -25.98 -5.69
C LEU A 239 17.52 -25.99 -7.21
N LEU A 240 17.76 -24.87 -7.90
CA LEU A 240 17.65 -24.76 -9.36
C LEU A 240 18.84 -25.39 -10.09
N GLY A 241 20.00 -25.53 -9.44
CA GLY A 241 21.13 -26.31 -9.94
C GLY A 241 20.85 -27.81 -10.11
N TYR A 242 19.70 -28.30 -9.60
CA TYR A 242 19.30 -29.71 -9.70
C TYR A 242 18.22 -30.01 -10.76
N TYR A 243 17.59 -29.00 -11.38
CA TYR A 243 16.55 -29.24 -12.38
C TYR A 243 16.54 -28.16 -13.48
N TYR A 244 17.23 -28.45 -14.59
CA TYR A 244 16.95 -27.82 -15.88
C TYR A 244 16.32 -28.86 -16.82
N LEU A 245 15.00 -28.78 -16.99
CA LEU A 245 14.28 -29.33 -18.14
C LEU A 245 13.42 -28.19 -18.71
N PRO A 246 13.55 -27.85 -20.01
CA PRO A 246 12.75 -26.80 -20.61
C PRO A 246 11.38 -27.37 -21.03
N SER A 247 10.32 -26.86 -20.42
CA SER A 247 8.94 -27.12 -20.85
C SER A 247 8.46 -25.97 -21.74
N GLY A 248 8.54 -26.15 -23.06
CA GLY A 248 7.91 -25.28 -24.04
C GLY A 248 6.38 -25.46 -24.02
N GLY A 249 5.65 -24.41 -23.66
CA GLY A 249 4.19 -24.39 -23.68
C GLY A 249 3.66 -23.32 -24.63
N ASN A 250 2.97 -23.76 -25.68
CA ASN A 250 2.33 -22.91 -26.68
C ASN A 250 1.10 -22.22 -26.05
N ARG A 251 1.11 -20.89 -25.92
CA ARG A 251 -0.05 -20.12 -25.41
C ARG A 251 -0.97 -19.75 -26.57
N ASN A 252 -2.12 -20.41 -26.64
CA ASN A 252 -3.23 -19.97 -27.48
C ASN A 252 -3.88 -18.74 -26.85
N TYR A 253 -3.86 -17.60 -27.54
CA TYR A 253 -4.64 -16.42 -27.20
C TYR A 253 -6.12 -16.71 -27.46
N ALA A 254 -6.92 -16.79 -26.40
CA ALA A 254 -8.37 -16.84 -26.49
C ALA A 254 -8.91 -15.43 -26.77
N ARG A 255 -9.79 -15.36 -27.76
CA ARG A 255 -10.45 -14.17 -28.31
C ARG A 255 -11.34 -13.48 -27.27
N ASN A 256 -11.30 -12.15 -27.26
CA ASN A 256 -12.11 -11.24 -26.45
C ASN A 256 -13.58 -11.65 -26.39
N GLN A 257 -14.06 -11.90 -25.17
CA GLN A 257 -15.47 -11.87 -24.86
C GLN A 257 -15.59 -11.07 -23.56
N TYR A 258 -15.76 -9.75 -23.72
CA TYR A 258 -16.28 -8.93 -22.64
C TYR A 258 -17.54 -9.63 -22.13
N LEU A 259 -17.61 -9.85 -20.81
CA LEU A 259 -18.90 -10.16 -20.19
C LEU A 259 -19.75 -8.91 -20.38
N VAL A 260 -20.54 -8.93 -21.47
CA VAL A 260 -21.59 -7.96 -21.77
C VAL A 260 -22.43 -7.77 -20.51
N GLU A 261 -22.77 -6.51 -20.22
CA GLU A 261 -23.75 -6.12 -19.21
C GLU A 261 -24.91 -7.13 -19.17
N GLY A 262 -24.98 -7.92 -18.10
CA GLY A 262 -25.95 -9.02 -17.99
C GLY A 262 -25.48 -10.27 -17.24
N ALA A 263 -24.20 -10.39 -16.89
CA ALA A 263 -23.80 -11.40 -15.90
C ALA A 263 -24.44 -11.05 -14.56
N SER A 264 -25.43 -11.84 -14.14
CA SER A 264 -26.08 -11.66 -12.84
C SER A 264 -25.02 -11.65 -11.73
N GLN A 265 -25.25 -10.88 -10.65
CA GLN A 265 -24.33 -10.82 -9.51
C GLN A 265 -23.93 -12.23 -9.02
N GLU A 266 -24.86 -13.19 -9.11
CA GLU A 266 -24.65 -14.60 -8.78
C GLU A 266 -23.68 -15.32 -9.72
N ALA A 267 -23.64 -14.96 -11.01
CA ALA A 267 -22.67 -15.51 -11.96
C ALA A 267 -21.26 -15.01 -11.67
N LEU A 268 -21.12 -13.71 -11.37
CA LEU A 268 -19.84 -13.12 -10.95
C LEU A 268 -19.33 -13.79 -9.66
N LEU A 269 -20.17 -13.89 -8.63
CA LEU A 269 -19.82 -14.50 -7.36
C LEU A 269 -19.47 -16.00 -7.49
N ARG A 270 -20.19 -16.76 -8.33
CA ARG A 270 -19.83 -18.16 -8.63
C ARG A 270 -18.43 -18.26 -9.25
N ARG A 271 -18.11 -17.37 -10.19
CA ARG A 271 -16.79 -17.33 -10.81
C ARG A 271 -15.69 -16.98 -9.80
N LEU A 272 -15.91 -15.93 -8.99
CA LEU A 272 -14.97 -15.52 -7.93
C LEU A 272 -14.72 -16.64 -6.92
N LYS A 273 -15.79 -17.33 -6.48
CA LYS A 273 -15.70 -18.49 -5.60
C LYS A 273 -14.76 -19.56 -6.16
N THR A 274 -14.91 -19.88 -7.45
CA THR A 274 -14.07 -20.88 -8.13
C THR A 274 -12.63 -20.43 -8.26
N ILE A 275 -12.36 -19.20 -8.71
CA ILE A 275 -10.99 -18.76 -9.01
C ILE A 275 -10.18 -18.41 -7.75
N LEU A 276 -10.83 -17.91 -6.69
CA LEU A 276 -10.15 -17.53 -5.46
C LEU A 276 -9.97 -18.70 -4.49
N ASN A 277 -10.90 -19.68 -4.52
CA ASN A 277 -10.87 -20.90 -3.70
C ASN A 277 -10.42 -20.65 -2.24
N CYS A 278 -10.98 -19.61 -1.63
CA CYS A 278 -10.61 -19.17 -0.29
C CYS A 278 -11.53 -19.75 0.78
N ASN A 279 -11.06 -19.72 2.03
CA ASN A 279 -11.85 -20.11 3.20
C ASN A 279 -12.30 -18.86 3.96
N THR A 280 -13.58 -18.83 4.35
CA THR A 280 -14.13 -17.76 5.18
C THR A 280 -13.78 -18.05 6.65
N PRO A 281 -12.99 -17.20 7.33
CA PRO A 281 -12.58 -17.44 8.71
C PRO A 281 -13.74 -17.19 9.69
N SER A 282 -13.59 -17.67 10.91
CA SER A 282 -14.53 -17.38 12.00
C SER A 282 -14.35 -15.96 12.53
N ASN A 283 -15.47 -15.32 12.90
CA ASN A 283 -15.50 -14.00 13.53
C ASN A 283 -15.64 -14.09 15.07
N GLU A 284 -15.31 -15.24 15.66
CA GLU A 284 -15.36 -15.43 17.11
C GLU A 284 -14.34 -14.55 17.84
N PHE A 285 -14.75 -14.08 19.03
CA PHE A 285 -13.88 -13.34 19.94
C PHE A 285 -12.72 -14.23 20.41
N GLN A 286 -11.51 -13.68 20.37
CA GLN A 286 -10.31 -14.34 20.85
C GLN A 286 -9.48 -13.36 21.70
N LEU A 287 -9.04 -13.85 22.87
CA LEU A 287 -8.06 -13.17 23.70
C LEU A 287 -6.70 -13.82 23.45
N GLU A 288 -5.80 -13.08 22.82
CA GLU A 288 -4.51 -13.58 22.34
C GLU A 288 -3.37 -12.67 22.81
N THR A 289 -2.14 -13.13 22.62
CA THR A 289 -0.92 -12.33 22.74
C THR A 289 -0.33 -12.08 21.36
N HIS A 290 0.06 -10.85 21.07
CA HIS A 290 0.74 -10.47 19.82
C HIS A 290 2.02 -9.69 20.13
N GLY A 291 3.16 -10.36 20.09
CA GLY A 291 4.41 -9.80 20.63
C GLY A 291 4.27 -9.49 22.12
N ASN A 292 4.49 -8.22 22.49
CA ASN A 292 4.33 -7.73 23.87
C ASN A 292 2.95 -7.14 24.16
N ASN A 293 1.95 -7.43 23.31
CA ASN A 293 0.61 -6.87 23.43
C ASN A 293 -0.43 -7.92 23.80
N TYR A 294 -1.41 -7.53 24.60
CA TYR A 294 -2.70 -8.19 24.63
C TYR A 294 -3.48 -7.81 23.37
N LEU A 295 -4.12 -8.80 22.76
CA LEU A 295 -4.99 -8.63 21.61
C LEU A 295 -6.39 -9.16 21.92
N LEU A 296 -7.37 -8.27 21.86
CA LEU A 296 -8.80 -8.55 21.88
C LEU A 296 -9.28 -8.64 20.43
N ARG A 297 -9.05 -9.77 19.78
CA ARG A 297 -9.45 -9.99 18.38
C ARG A 297 -10.96 -10.21 18.32
N ASN A 298 -11.61 -9.59 17.33
CA ASN A 298 -13.07 -9.63 17.17
C ASN A 298 -13.76 -9.21 18.47
N PHE A 299 -13.26 -8.14 19.11
CA PHE A 299 -13.88 -7.57 20.29
C PHE A 299 -15.34 -7.19 20.01
N TYR A 300 -15.58 -6.68 18.80
CA TYR A 300 -16.88 -6.65 18.16
C TYR A 300 -16.77 -7.25 16.76
N ALA A 301 -17.74 -8.07 16.38
CA ALA A 301 -17.83 -8.69 15.07
C ALA A 301 -19.04 -8.14 14.29
N PRO A 302 -18.92 -7.98 12.96
CA PRO A 302 -20.01 -7.49 12.12
C PRO A 302 -21.18 -8.47 12.08
N LYS A 303 -22.40 -7.93 12.01
CA LYS A 303 -23.64 -8.70 11.86
C LYS A 303 -23.78 -9.32 10.48
N ARG A 304 -23.33 -8.62 9.43
CA ARG A 304 -23.39 -9.14 8.07
C ARG A 304 -22.23 -10.09 7.85
N LEU A 305 -22.57 -11.36 7.67
CA LEU A 305 -21.60 -12.35 7.23
C LEU A 305 -21.37 -12.19 5.73
N VAL A 306 -20.10 -12.19 5.33
CA VAL A 306 -19.69 -12.19 3.93
C VAL A 306 -18.77 -13.38 3.71
N HIS A 307 -18.88 -14.02 2.55
CA HIS A 307 -17.91 -15.04 2.19
C HIS A 307 -16.61 -14.39 1.70
N CYS A 308 -15.50 -15.10 1.86
CA CYS A 308 -14.18 -14.55 1.58
C CYS A 308 -13.97 -14.05 0.13
N TYR A 309 -14.76 -14.54 -0.82
CA TYR A 309 -14.68 -14.20 -2.25
C TYR A 309 -15.67 -13.12 -2.69
N GLU A 310 -16.56 -12.65 -1.81
CA GLU A 310 -17.67 -11.76 -2.19
C GLU A 310 -17.28 -10.29 -2.27
N THR A 311 -16.24 -9.89 -1.55
CA THR A 311 -15.90 -8.49 -1.35
C THR A 311 -14.44 -8.33 -0.89
N ILE A 312 -14.05 -7.09 -0.63
CA ILE A 312 -12.75 -6.68 -0.13
C ILE A 312 -12.95 -6.14 1.29
N THR A 313 -12.06 -6.50 2.22
CA THR A 313 -12.04 -5.89 3.56
C THR A 313 -11.10 -4.70 3.54
N TYR A 314 -11.58 -3.52 3.95
CA TYR A 314 -10.70 -2.39 4.25
C TYR A 314 -10.07 -2.64 5.62
N THR A 315 -8.74 -2.70 5.69
CA THR A 315 -8.05 -2.97 6.96
C THR A 315 -7.31 -1.71 7.39
N THR A 316 -7.55 -1.31 8.62
CA THR A 316 -7.04 -0.04 9.14
C THR A 316 -6.71 -0.12 10.61
N HIS A 317 -5.97 0.88 11.08
CA HIS A 317 -5.56 1.01 12.45
C HIS A 317 -5.83 2.44 12.91
N ALA A 318 -6.10 2.61 14.19
CA ALA A 318 -6.29 3.92 14.79
C ALA A 318 -6.04 3.86 16.29
N ASP A 319 -6.13 5.00 16.95
CA ASP A 319 -6.58 5.09 18.35
C ASP A 319 -8.01 5.67 18.35
N TYR A 320 -8.61 5.86 19.52
CA TYR A 320 -10.00 6.32 19.58
C TYR A 320 -10.22 7.71 18.96
N THR A 321 -9.19 8.55 18.81
CA THR A 321 -9.36 9.93 18.34
C THR A 321 -9.67 10.03 16.84
N PHE A 322 -9.59 8.93 16.10
CA PHE A 322 -9.91 8.87 14.68
C PHE A 322 -11.24 8.14 14.39
N LEU A 323 -12.03 7.79 15.43
CA LEU A 323 -13.27 7.04 15.24
C LEU A 323 -14.38 7.82 14.51
N ASP A 324 -14.26 9.14 14.41
CA ASP A 324 -15.09 9.99 13.55
C ASP A 324 -14.97 9.66 12.05
N ASN A 325 -13.87 9.03 11.64
CA ASN A 325 -13.65 8.61 10.26
C ASN A 325 -14.40 7.33 9.87
N VAL A 326 -14.89 6.55 10.84
CA VAL A 326 -15.51 5.23 10.58
C VAL A 326 -16.72 5.33 9.68
N VAL A 327 -17.65 6.24 9.98
CA VAL A 327 -18.88 6.39 9.19
C VAL A 327 -18.61 6.99 7.79
N PRO A 328 -17.85 8.10 7.65
CA PRO A 328 -17.49 8.61 6.33
C PRO A 328 -16.80 7.58 5.44
N LEU A 329 -15.95 6.72 6.01
CA LEU A 329 -15.34 5.62 5.28
C LEU A 329 -16.38 4.59 4.82
N LEU A 330 -17.28 4.17 5.72
CA LEU A 330 -18.32 3.17 5.42
C LEU A 330 -19.31 3.64 4.36
N GLU A 331 -19.71 4.91 4.36
CA GLU A 331 -20.65 5.47 3.38
C GLU A 331 -20.12 5.38 1.94
N ARG A 332 -18.79 5.31 1.78
CA ARG A 332 -18.12 5.16 0.47
C ARG A 332 -17.74 3.71 0.18
N TRP A 333 -17.33 2.98 1.21
CA TRP A 333 -16.82 1.61 1.08
C TRP A 333 -17.93 0.55 0.98
N LEU A 334 -19.00 0.70 1.78
CA LEU A 334 -20.19 -0.18 1.81
C LEU A 334 -19.86 -1.69 1.86
N ALA A 335 -18.79 -2.03 2.58
CA ALA A 335 -18.24 -3.38 2.68
C ALA A 335 -17.45 -3.51 3.99
N PRO A 336 -16.96 -4.71 4.36
CA PRO A 336 -16.30 -4.92 5.64
C PRO A 336 -15.11 -4.00 5.89
N VAL A 337 -15.02 -3.49 7.12
CA VAL A 337 -13.87 -2.72 7.63
C VAL A 337 -13.35 -3.39 8.89
N SER A 338 -12.09 -3.82 8.89
CA SER A 338 -11.41 -4.34 10.07
C SER A 338 -10.54 -3.25 10.67
N ILE A 339 -10.82 -2.88 11.93
CA ILE A 339 -10.16 -1.77 12.63
C ILE A 339 -9.40 -2.29 13.84
N ALA A 340 -8.07 -2.13 13.85
CA ALA A 340 -7.23 -2.37 15.02
C ALA A 340 -7.00 -1.07 15.79
N LEU A 341 -7.61 -0.96 16.96
CA LEU A 341 -7.54 0.18 17.86
C LEU A 341 -6.47 -0.04 18.94
N TYR A 342 -5.48 0.84 18.95
CA TYR A 342 -4.50 0.90 20.03
C TYR A 342 -5.11 1.62 21.23
N ALA A 343 -5.19 0.93 22.36
CA ALA A 343 -5.98 1.36 23.50
C ALA A 343 -5.28 1.08 24.84
N PRO A 344 -4.10 1.68 25.10
CA PRO A 344 -3.35 1.47 26.34
C PRO A 344 -4.06 2.10 27.54
N ALA A 345 -4.09 1.37 28.66
CA ALA A 345 -4.64 1.82 29.94
C ALA A 345 -6.05 2.43 29.80
N VAL A 346 -6.22 3.72 30.16
CA VAL A 346 -7.52 4.42 30.13
C VAL A 346 -8.04 4.67 28.72
N ASP A 347 -7.20 4.54 27.68
CA ASP A 347 -7.68 4.65 26.31
C ASP A 347 -8.57 3.47 25.91
N LEU A 348 -8.55 2.34 26.64
CA LEU A 348 -9.52 1.26 26.48
C LEU A 348 -10.93 1.68 26.88
N ASP A 349 -11.10 2.32 28.04
CA ASP A 349 -12.38 2.87 28.49
C ASP A 349 -12.98 3.83 27.43
N ARG A 350 -12.13 4.72 26.90
CA ARG A 350 -12.50 5.72 25.89
C ARG A 350 -12.87 5.07 24.56
N SER A 351 -12.06 4.12 24.09
CA SER A 351 -12.32 3.38 22.85
C SER A 351 -13.66 2.66 22.91
N VAL A 352 -13.94 1.95 24.01
CA VAL A 352 -15.18 1.19 24.19
C VAL A 352 -16.40 2.12 24.25
N ALA A 353 -16.29 3.28 24.92
CA ALA A 353 -17.37 4.28 24.95
C ALA A 353 -17.72 4.82 23.55
N LEU A 354 -16.71 5.11 22.72
CA LEU A 354 -16.93 5.60 21.36
C LEU A 354 -17.43 4.50 20.41
N ILE A 355 -16.95 3.26 20.57
CA ILE A 355 -17.51 2.09 19.86
C ILE A 355 -19.00 1.93 20.21
N GLN A 356 -19.37 2.02 21.49
CA GLN A 356 -20.77 1.92 21.90
C GLN A 356 -21.63 3.02 21.28
N TYR A 357 -21.13 4.26 21.20
CA TYR A 357 -21.82 5.34 20.49
C TYR A 357 -22.02 5.01 19.00
N LEU A 358 -20.99 4.55 18.29
CA LEU A 358 -21.09 4.18 16.87
C LEU A 358 -22.10 3.05 16.63
N LEU A 359 -22.17 2.09 17.56
CA LEU A 359 -23.06 0.94 17.45
C LEU A 359 -24.51 1.24 17.84
N GLU A 360 -24.75 2.12 18.81
CA GLU A 360 -26.08 2.33 19.38
C GLU A 360 -26.71 3.67 19.00
N CYS A 361 -25.92 4.73 18.78
CA CYS A 361 -26.42 6.10 18.78
C CYS A 361 -26.18 6.87 17.49
N HIS A 362 -25.12 6.56 16.74
CA HIS A 362 -24.86 7.22 15.46
C HIS A 362 -26.00 6.95 14.47
N GLU A 363 -26.36 7.95 13.65
CA GLU A 363 -27.45 7.83 12.65
C GLU A 363 -27.23 6.65 11.68
N GLN A 364 -26.00 6.54 11.18
CA GLN A 364 -25.53 5.43 10.33
C GLN A 364 -25.09 4.15 11.08
N ARG A 365 -25.55 3.92 12.32
CA ARG A 365 -25.17 2.73 13.13
C ARG A 365 -25.41 1.39 12.44
N ALA A 366 -26.36 1.32 11.49
CA ALA A 366 -26.61 0.11 10.70
C ALA A 366 -25.38 -0.29 9.88
N LEU A 367 -24.73 0.68 9.21
CA LEU A 367 -23.49 0.43 8.46
C LEU A 367 -22.39 -0.08 9.38
N VAL A 368 -22.23 0.54 10.55
CA VAL A 368 -21.21 0.13 11.53
C VAL A 368 -21.46 -1.31 11.99
N ARG A 369 -22.69 -1.63 12.40
CA ARG A 369 -23.08 -2.97 12.87
C ARG A 369 -22.92 -4.03 11.79
N ASP A 370 -23.24 -3.69 10.54
CA ASP A 370 -23.20 -4.65 9.45
C ASP A 370 -21.79 -4.92 8.95
N PHE A 371 -20.89 -3.93 8.98
CA PHE A 371 -19.62 -4.03 8.26
C PHE A 371 -18.36 -3.93 9.12
N VAL A 372 -18.41 -3.41 10.35
CA VAL A 372 -17.19 -3.16 11.13
C VAL A 372 -16.85 -4.29 12.08
N SER A 373 -15.60 -4.74 12.04
CA SER A 373 -14.99 -5.52 13.13
C SER A 373 -14.00 -4.64 13.90
N PHE A 374 -14.16 -4.60 15.23
CA PHE A 374 -13.24 -3.89 16.12
C PHE A 374 -12.30 -4.88 16.81
N HIS A 375 -11.01 -4.61 16.74
CA HIS A 375 -9.94 -5.33 17.43
C HIS A 375 -9.23 -4.33 18.35
N LEU A 376 -9.03 -4.66 19.62
CA LEU A 376 -8.37 -3.76 20.58
C LEU A 376 -7.04 -4.37 21.01
N TYR A 377 -6.00 -3.56 21.10
CA TYR A 377 -4.70 -4.03 21.56
C TYR A 377 -3.97 -2.97 22.40
N PHE A 378 -3.15 -3.46 23.33
CA PHE A 378 -2.35 -2.65 24.26
C PHE A 378 -1.21 -3.49 24.83
N GLU A 379 -0.11 -2.84 25.21
CA GLU A 379 1.05 -3.51 25.79
C GLU A 379 0.75 -4.11 27.18
N PHE A 380 1.49 -5.15 27.55
CA PHE A 380 1.39 -5.80 28.86
C PHE A 380 1.65 -4.84 30.03
N GLU A 381 2.44 -3.81 29.81
CA GLU A 381 2.78 -2.76 30.78
C GLU A 381 1.64 -1.73 30.98
N HIS A 382 0.64 -1.72 30.09
CA HIS A 382 -0.42 -0.70 30.03
C HIS A 382 -1.81 -1.32 30.15
N LEU A 383 -1.98 -2.17 31.16
CA LEU A 383 -3.25 -2.83 31.47
C LEU A 383 -4.39 -1.83 31.73
N PRO A 384 -5.62 -2.15 31.30
CA PRO A 384 -6.79 -1.35 31.61
C PRO A 384 -7.17 -1.42 33.09
N THR A 385 -7.96 -0.45 33.55
CA THR A 385 -8.36 -0.34 34.97
C THR A 385 -9.38 -1.39 35.42
N ARG A 386 -10.03 -2.07 34.46
CA ARG A 386 -11.09 -3.07 34.67
C ARG A 386 -10.78 -4.34 33.85
N PRO A 387 -11.30 -5.51 34.25
CA PRO A 387 -11.10 -6.74 33.50
C PRO A 387 -11.74 -6.67 32.10
N VAL A 388 -11.19 -7.41 31.13
CA VAL A 388 -11.70 -7.46 29.74
C VAL A 388 -13.19 -7.82 29.67
N SER A 389 -13.68 -8.68 30.56
CA SER A 389 -15.10 -9.07 30.62
C SER A 389 -16.03 -7.88 30.83
N TYR A 390 -15.64 -6.91 31.68
CA TYR A 390 -16.42 -5.70 31.93
C TYR A 390 -16.70 -4.93 30.63
N TYR A 391 -15.67 -4.73 29.80
CA TYR A 391 -15.83 -3.99 28.55
C TYR A 391 -16.65 -4.75 27.51
N ARG A 392 -16.57 -6.09 27.47
CA ARG A 392 -17.39 -6.90 26.57
C ARG A 392 -18.86 -6.87 26.95
N GLU A 393 -19.15 -6.87 28.25
CA GLU A 393 -20.52 -6.74 28.76
C GLU A 393 -21.13 -5.39 28.38
N LEU A 394 -20.36 -4.30 28.39
CA LEU A 394 -20.83 -2.97 27.96
C LEU A 394 -21.38 -2.95 26.52
N LEU A 395 -20.74 -3.66 25.59
CA LEU A 395 -21.22 -3.74 24.20
C LEU A 395 -22.39 -4.73 24.01
N SER A 396 -22.66 -5.57 25.00
CA SER A 396 -23.73 -6.58 24.94
C SER A 396 -25.08 -6.04 25.46
N VAL A 397 -25.04 -4.95 26.23
CA VAL A 397 -26.23 -4.33 26.82
C VAL A 397 -26.67 -3.13 25.97
N PRO A 398 -27.89 -3.16 25.38
CA PRO A 398 -28.43 -2.01 24.66
C PRO A 398 -28.53 -0.77 25.56
N LEU A 399 -28.22 0.40 25.00
CA LEU A 399 -28.38 1.66 25.72
C LEU A 399 -29.86 2.02 25.86
N VAL A 400 -30.23 2.53 27.05
CA VAL A 400 -31.59 3.05 27.32
C VAL A 400 -31.82 4.36 26.56
N ASP A 401 -30.82 5.24 26.57
CA ASP A 401 -30.78 6.48 25.79
C ASP A 401 -29.35 6.79 25.34
N CYS A 402 -29.22 7.74 24.42
CA CYS A 402 -27.96 8.13 23.81
C CYS A 402 -27.29 9.35 24.44
N THR A 403 -27.82 9.91 25.51
CA THR A 403 -27.36 11.18 26.09
C THR A 403 -25.91 11.08 26.55
N ASN A 404 -25.60 10.07 27.37
CA ASN A 404 -24.26 9.88 27.92
C ASN A 404 -23.24 9.50 26.83
N ALA A 405 -23.63 8.63 25.90
CA ALA A 405 -22.77 8.22 24.80
C ALA A 405 -22.44 9.39 23.87
N THR A 406 -23.44 10.23 23.56
CA THR A 406 -23.27 11.45 22.75
C THR A 406 -22.39 12.48 23.46
N ASN A 407 -22.58 12.66 24.78
CA ASN A 407 -21.72 13.53 25.58
C ASN A 407 -20.27 13.05 25.60
N ALA A 408 -20.04 11.74 25.73
CA ALA A 408 -18.71 11.14 25.66
C ALA A 408 -18.08 11.33 24.28
N TRP A 409 -18.83 11.09 23.20
CA TRP A 409 -18.40 11.34 21.82
C TRP A 409 -17.93 12.78 21.62
N ASN A 410 -18.78 13.75 21.97
CA ASN A 410 -18.46 15.17 21.83
C ASN A 410 -17.32 15.60 22.75
N LEU A 411 -17.18 15.02 23.94
CA LEU A 411 -16.09 15.35 24.88
C LEU A 411 -14.74 14.82 24.40
N LEU A 412 -14.70 13.58 23.92
CA LEU A 412 -13.46 12.87 23.61
C LEU A 412 -12.89 13.23 22.22
N LEU A 413 -13.74 13.65 21.28
CA LEU A 413 -13.33 14.03 19.92
C LEU A 413 -13.27 15.55 19.69
N ARG A 414 -13.23 16.33 20.78
CA ARG A 414 -13.10 17.80 20.71
C ARG A 414 -11.71 18.18 20.19
N ASN A 415 -11.68 19.04 19.17
CA ASN A 415 -10.46 19.58 18.57
C ASN A 415 -10.16 21.02 19.03
N ASP A 416 -10.13 21.24 20.35
CA ASP A 416 -9.83 22.55 20.95
C ASP A 416 -8.78 22.44 22.09
N ASN A 417 -8.45 23.57 22.72
CA ASN A 417 -7.47 23.65 23.81
C ASN A 417 -7.88 22.87 25.08
N SER A 418 -9.12 22.38 25.16
CA SER A 418 -9.64 21.53 26.25
C SER A 418 -9.67 20.04 25.89
N SER A 419 -9.07 19.66 24.75
CA SER A 419 -8.91 18.27 24.32
C SER A 419 -8.23 17.43 25.40
N ILE A 420 -8.81 16.26 25.66
CA ILE A 420 -8.28 15.33 26.64
C ILE A 420 -7.15 14.53 25.97
N PRO A 421 -5.90 14.60 26.46
CA PRO A 421 -4.82 13.83 25.85
C PRO A 421 -5.09 12.33 25.99
N THR A 422 -4.75 11.59 24.93
CA THR A 422 -4.65 10.12 24.97
C THR A 422 -3.65 9.70 26.04
N PHE A 423 -3.82 8.52 26.63
CA PHE A 423 -2.82 7.94 27.53
C PHE A 423 -1.46 7.84 26.83
N ARG A 424 -1.46 7.47 25.55
CA ARG A 424 -0.27 7.48 24.69
C ARG A 424 0.42 8.85 24.72
N ALA A 425 -0.31 9.93 24.43
CA ALA A 425 0.25 11.28 24.39
C ALA A 425 0.73 11.75 25.77
N ALA A 426 -0.06 11.50 26.82
CA ALA A 426 0.27 11.90 28.20
C ALA A 426 1.53 11.20 28.74
N ASN A 427 1.83 9.98 28.26
CA ASN A 427 2.99 9.19 28.68
C ASN A 427 4.11 9.14 27.63
N ASN A 428 4.00 9.92 26.55
CA ASN A 428 4.99 9.99 25.47
C ASN A 428 5.33 8.61 24.86
N LEU A 429 4.31 7.77 24.71
CA LEU A 429 4.44 6.45 24.08
C LEU A 429 4.46 6.60 22.56
N THR A 430 5.27 5.80 21.87
CA THR A 430 5.28 5.71 20.41
C THR A 430 4.06 4.94 19.92
N TYR A 431 3.41 5.39 18.85
CA TYR A 431 2.29 4.67 18.28
C TYR A 431 2.75 3.41 17.50
N PRO A 432 2.35 2.19 17.93
CA PRO A 432 2.76 0.92 17.29
C PRO A 432 1.96 0.65 16.01
N VAL A 433 2.09 1.54 15.04
CA VAL A 433 1.27 1.60 13.82
C VAL A 433 1.24 0.28 13.03
N ASN A 434 2.38 -0.39 12.90
CA ASN A 434 2.50 -1.62 12.12
C ASN A 434 1.93 -2.84 12.84
N VAL A 435 1.92 -2.85 14.17
CA VAL A 435 1.20 -3.87 14.97
C VAL A 435 -0.29 -3.79 14.63
N GLY A 436 -0.87 -2.59 14.68
CA GLY A 436 -2.26 -2.36 14.28
C GLY A 436 -2.56 -2.80 12.84
N ARG A 437 -1.69 -2.44 11.88
CA ARG A 437 -1.85 -2.87 10.48
C ARG A 437 -1.89 -4.38 10.32
N ASN A 438 -0.96 -5.10 10.96
CA ASN A 438 -0.90 -6.55 10.88
C ASN A 438 -2.09 -7.22 11.58
N ILE A 439 -2.54 -6.69 12.73
CA ILE A 439 -3.74 -7.18 13.43
C ILE A 439 -4.98 -7.05 12.55
N ALA A 440 -5.25 -5.86 12.00
CA ALA A 440 -6.41 -5.63 11.14
C ALA A 440 -6.35 -6.49 9.86
N ARG A 441 -5.16 -6.60 9.26
CA ARG A 441 -4.97 -7.43 8.06
C ARG A 441 -5.17 -8.91 8.33
N SER A 442 -4.57 -9.45 9.40
CA SER A 442 -4.72 -10.87 9.75
C SER A 442 -6.16 -11.24 10.11
N ALA A 443 -6.91 -10.30 10.69
CA ALA A 443 -8.30 -10.50 11.07
C ALA A 443 -9.31 -10.38 9.91
N ALA A 444 -8.88 -9.92 8.72
CA ALA A 444 -9.79 -9.72 7.61
C ALA A 444 -10.47 -11.04 7.17
N GLY A 445 -11.79 -10.95 6.94
CA GLY A 445 -12.64 -12.08 6.53
C GLY A 445 -12.54 -12.45 5.05
N THR A 446 -11.98 -11.56 4.24
CA THR A 446 -11.94 -11.68 2.77
C THR A 446 -10.60 -12.15 2.24
N HIS A 447 -10.60 -12.64 1.00
CA HIS A 447 -9.39 -12.98 0.26
C HIS A 447 -8.59 -11.73 -0.08
N PHE A 448 -9.26 -10.73 -0.67
CA PHE A 448 -8.65 -9.43 -0.96
C PHE A 448 -8.82 -8.47 0.22
N VAL A 449 -7.78 -7.69 0.47
CA VAL A 449 -7.76 -6.66 1.52
C VAL A 449 -7.16 -5.37 0.99
N LEU A 450 -7.69 -4.24 1.43
CA LEU A 450 -7.12 -2.91 1.20
C LEU A 450 -6.55 -2.40 2.52
N ALA A 451 -5.25 -2.55 2.71
CA ALA A 451 -4.57 -2.07 3.91
C ALA A 451 -4.25 -0.58 3.78
N SER A 452 -4.96 0.26 4.53
CA SER A 452 -4.90 1.71 4.34
C SER A 452 -5.22 2.47 5.65
N ASP A 453 -4.75 3.71 5.74
CA ASP A 453 -4.93 4.54 6.92
C ASP A 453 -6.40 5.00 6.99
N ILE A 454 -6.97 5.20 8.19
CA ILE A 454 -8.42 5.42 8.36
C ILE A 454 -8.92 6.73 7.72
N GLU A 455 -8.01 7.67 7.48
CA GLU A 455 -8.24 8.97 6.84
C GLU A 455 -8.20 8.92 5.30
N LEU A 456 -7.91 7.76 4.69
CA LEU A 456 -7.83 7.58 3.24
C LEU A 456 -9.11 6.97 2.68
N TYR A 457 -9.91 7.76 2.00
CA TYR A 457 -11.20 7.32 1.51
C TYR A 457 -11.14 6.86 0.05
N PRO A 458 -11.66 5.67 -0.27
CA PRO A 458 -11.76 5.21 -1.64
C PRO A 458 -12.85 5.95 -2.41
N ASN A 459 -12.71 5.97 -3.74
CA ASN A 459 -13.82 6.35 -4.60
C ASN A 459 -14.96 5.33 -4.49
N PRO A 460 -16.23 5.79 -4.45
CA PRO A 460 -17.41 4.94 -4.49
C PRO A 460 -17.35 3.89 -5.60
N ASN A 461 -18.04 2.76 -5.37
CA ASN A 461 -18.12 1.64 -6.31
C ASN A 461 -16.78 0.96 -6.64
N PHE A 462 -15.68 1.24 -5.93
CA PHE A 462 -14.39 0.58 -6.15
C PHE A 462 -14.49 -0.96 -6.20
N ILE A 463 -15.19 -1.57 -5.23
CA ILE A 463 -15.27 -3.03 -5.06
C ILE A 463 -15.91 -3.73 -6.27
N PRO A 464 -17.13 -3.36 -6.73
CA PRO A 464 -17.73 -4.02 -7.88
C PRO A 464 -16.88 -3.83 -9.16
N MET A 465 -16.22 -2.69 -9.34
CA MET A 465 -15.29 -2.48 -10.46
C MET A 465 -14.11 -3.45 -10.40
N PHE A 466 -13.44 -3.52 -9.25
CA PHE A 466 -12.29 -4.39 -9.02
C PHE A 466 -12.64 -5.88 -9.19
N LEU A 467 -13.75 -6.33 -8.60
CA LEU A 467 -14.15 -7.73 -8.66
C LEU A 467 -14.53 -8.18 -10.08
N ARG A 468 -15.15 -7.30 -10.88
CA ARG A 468 -15.41 -7.57 -12.31
C ARG A 468 -14.11 -7.68 -13.10
N MET A 469 -13.16 -6.78 -12.86
CA MET A 469 -11.82 -6.83 -13.46
C MET A 469 -11.14 -8.16 -13.15
N ILE A 470 -11.00 -8.53 -11.87
CA ILE A 470 -10.32 -9.77 -11.46
C ILE A 470 -11.02 -11.04 -11.94
N ALA A 471 -12.35 -11.04 -12.02
CA ALA A 471 -13.08 -12.18 -12.55
C ALA A 471 -12.81 -12.39 -14.05
N HIS A 472 -12.45 -11.35 -14.79
CA HIS A 472 -12.24 -11.44 -16.23
C HIS A 472 -11.05 -12.37 -16.57
N PRO A 473 -11.20 -13.31 -17.53
CA PRO A 473 -10.14 -14.28 -17.86
C PRO A 473 -8.78 -13.64 -18.18
N PHE A 474 -8.80 -12.46 -18.81
CA PHE A 474 -7.59 -11.71 -19.16
C PHE A 474 -6.71 -11.40 -17.94
N TYR A 475 -7.30 -11.14 -16.78
CA TYR A 475 -6.56 -10.74 -15.57
C TYR A 475 -6.19 -11.92 -14.66
N GLN A 476 -6.65 -13.14 -14.95
CA GLN A 476 -6.42 -14.28 -14.05
C GLN A 476 -4.94 -14.61 -13.84
N TYR A 477 -4.04 -14.20 -14.74
CA TYR A 477 -2.60 -14.41 -14.55
C TYR A 477 -2.08 -13.71 -13.28
N THR A 478 -2.67 -12.57 -12.88
CA THR A 478 -2.24 -11.81 -11.70
C THR A 478 -2.57 -12.54 -10.39
N LEU A 479 -3.49 -13.51 -10.40
CA LEU A 479 -3.80 -14.36 -9.24
C LEU A 479 -2.77 -15.48 -9.03
N HIS A 480 -1.97 -15.78 -10.07
CA HIS A 480 -1.00 -16.87 -10.05
C HIS A 480 0.45 -16.36 -9.96
N SER A 481 0.64 -15.04 -9.95
CA SER A 481 1.92 -14.37 -9.68
C SER A 481 1.82 -13.55 -8.39
N PRO A 482 2.93 -13.30 -7.67
CA PRO A 482 2.95 -12.35 -6.57
C PRO A 482 2.57 -10.96 -7.09
N SER A 483 1.36 -10.51 -6.80
CA SER A 483 0.78 -9.33 -7.44
C SER A 483 -0.03 -8.50 -6.44
N VAL A 484 0.06 -7.19 -6.55
CA VAL A 484 -0.79 -6.24 -5.80
C VAL A 484 -1.33 -5.16 -6.71
N TYR A 485 -2.49 -4.59 -6.35
CA TYR A 485 -3.23 -3.65 -7.19
C TYR A 485 -3.25 -2.27 -6.56
N VAL A 486 -2.48 -1.35 -7.14
CA VAL A 486 -2.14 -0.06 -6.54
C VAL A 486 -3.18 1.01 -6.86
N LEU A 487 -3.53 1.80 -5.84
CA LEU A 487 -4.37 2.98 -5.96
C LEU A 487 -3.50 4.24 -5.84
N PRO A 488 -3.59 5.19 -6.78
CA PRO A 488 -3.08 6.53 -6.59
C PRO A 488 -3.81 7.23 -5.43
N VAL A 489 -3.08 8.08 -4.70
CA VAL A 489 -3.58 8.77 -3.51
C VAL A 489 -3.49 10.28 -3.71
N PHE A 490 -4.51 11.00 -3.25
CA PHE A 490 -4.64 12.46 -3.39
C PHE A 490 -4.97 13.12 -2.05
N GLU A 491 -4.66 14.40 -1.91
CA GLU A 491 -5.15 15.25 -0.83
C GLU A 491 -6.11 16.28 -1.41
N VAL A 492 -7.22 16.54 -0.72
CA VAL A 492 -8.16 17.60 -1.05
C VAL A 492 -8.10 18.72 -0.02
N ALA A 493 -8.43 19.94 -0.43
CA ALA A 493 -8.57 21.06 0.50
C ALA A 493 -9.69 20.80 1.52
N GLU A 494 -9.59 21.42 2.70
CA GLU A 494 -10.44 21.12 3.86
C GLU A 494 -11.94 21.39 3.62
N ASP A 495 -12.24 22.48 2.92
CA ASP A 495 -13.61 22.90 2.60
C ASP A 495 -14.14 22.29 1.29
N VAL A 496 -13.38 21.38 0.65
CA VAL A 496 -13.74 20.76 -0.62
C VAL A 496 -14.27 19.36 -0.38
N SER A 497 -15.38 19.02 -1.03
CA SER A 497 -15.97 17.69 -0.95
C SER A 497 -15.04 16.63 -1.56
N VAL A 498 -15.03 15.44 -0.96
CA VAL A 498 -14.21 14.32 -1.44
C VAL A 498 -14.75 13.85 -2.81
N PRO A 499 -13.94 13.87 -3.88
CA PRO A 499 -14.34 13.48 -5.23
C PRO A 499 -15.01 12.12 -5.28
N VAL A 500 -16.17 12.02 -5.94
CA VAL A 500 -16.95 10.78 -6.06
C VAL A 500 -16.48 9.88 -7.21
N ASP A 501 -15.81 10.44 -8.20
CA ASP A 501 -15.25 9.75 -9.34
C ASP A 501 -14.00 10.48 -9.84
N LYS A 502 -13.39 9.92 -10.90
CA LYS A 502 -12.16 10.45 -11.46
C LYS A 502 -12.37 11.78 -12.18
N ALA A 503 -13.53 12.00 -12.80
CA ALA A 503 -13.84 13.26 -13.48
C ALA A 503 -13.83 14.43 -12.48
N HIS A 504 -14.53 14.30 -11.36
CA HIS A 504 -14.53 15.30 -10.29
C HIS A 504 -13.14 15.48 -9.65
N LEU A 505 -12.35 14.41 -9.54
CA LEU A 505 -10.97 14.51 -9.06
C LEU A 505 -10.12 15.36 -10.02
N LEU A 506 -10.26 15.17 -11.33
CA LEU A 506 -9.55 15.95 -12.35
C LEU A 506 -9.94 17.42 -12.31
N GLU A 507 -11.23 17.74 -12.13
CA GLU A 507 -11.70 19.12 -11.93
C GLU A 507 -11.04 19.76 -10.68
N ASN A 508 -10.97 19.00 -9.58
CA ASN A 508 -10.31 19.47 -8.36
C ASN A 508 -8.79 19.66 -8.54
N LEU A 509 -8.12 18.80 -9.31
CA LEU A 509 -6.70 18.97 -9.65
C LEU A 509 -6.48 20.22 -10.53
N GLN A 510 -7.33 20.44 -11.53
CA GLN A 510 -7.25 21.60 -12.43
C GLN A 510 -7.48 22.93 -11.69
N SER A 511 -8.41 22.94 -10.73
CA SER A 511 -8.72 24.12 -9.91
C SER A 511 -7.74 24.33 -8.74
N GLY A 512 -6.78 23.41 -8.51
CA GLY A 512 -5.84 23.46 -7.39
C GLY A 512 -6.44 23.10 -6.03
N ASN A 513 -7.67 22.57 -6.02
CA ASN A 513 -8.41 22.11 -4.85
C ASN A 513 -8.03 20.69 -4.41
N ALA A 514 -7.33 19.94 -5.27
CA ALA A 514 -6.67 18.69 -4.95
C ALA A 514 -5.21 18.72 -5.38
N ILE A 515 -4.39 17.90 -4.73
CA ILE A 515 -2.98 17.66 -5.07
C ILE A 515 -2.66 16.16 -4.95
N LYS A 516 -1.52 15.74 -5.49
CA LYS A 516 -1.02 14.38 -5.21
C LYS A 516 -0.73 14.24 -3.71
N PHE A 517 -0.93 13.04 -3.18
CA PHE A 517 -0.68 12.79 -1.76
C PHE A 517 0.75 13.10 -1.36
N HIS A 518 0.89 13.93 -0.33
CA HIS A 518 2.14 14.45 0.17
C HIS A 518 2.94 15.23 -0.87
N GLU A 519 2.33 15.82 -1.91
CA GLU A 519 3.07 16.57 -2.94
C GLU A 519 3.96 17.68 -2.36
N LYS A 520 3.46 18.36 -1.31
CA LYS A 520 4.19 19.42 -0.58
C LYS A 520 5.25 18.91 0.40
N ILE A 521 5.31 17.60 0.65
CA ILE A 521 6.23 16.95 1.62
C ILE A 521 7.27 16.10 0.88
N CYS A 522 6.82 15.29 -0.09
CA CYS A 522 7.63 14.49 -0.99
C CYS A 522 6.87 14.25 -2.31
N SER A 523 7.17 15.05 -3.33
CA SER A 523 6.49 15.03 -4.63
C SER A 523 6.52 13.67 -5.35
N ASN A 524 7.54 12.85 -5.09
CA ASN A 524 7.77 11.58 -5.79
C ASN A 524 7.38 10.33 -4.95
N CYS A 525 7.11 10.47 -3.64
CA CYS A 525 6.89 9.31 -2.75
C CYS A 525 5.59 8.56 -3.03
N HIS A 526 4.57 9.22 -3.60
CA HIS A 526 3.30 8.60 -3.96
C HIS A 526 2.94 8.77 -5.44
N THR A 527 3.86 9.27 -6.27
CA THR A 527 3.63 9.35 -7.72
C THR A 527 3.68 7.93 -8.29
N VAL A 528 2.57 7.50 -8.90
CA VAL A 528 2.47 6.18 -9.54
C VAL A 528 3.16 6.17 -10.91
N PRO A 529 3.70 5.02 -11.35
CA PRO A 529 4.14 4.84 -12.73
C PRO A 529 3.01 5.19 -13.71
N GLY A 530 3.34 5.89 -14.80
CA GLY A 530 2.34 6.29 -15.80
C GLY A 530 1.30 7.29 -15.30
N TYR A 531 1.62 8.12 -14.30
CA TYR A 531 0.67 9.05 -13.69
C TYR A 531 0.01 10.03 -14.67
N VAL A 532 0.74 10.54 -15.67
CA VAL A 532 0.20 11.52 -16.63
C VAL A 532 -0.83 10.86 -17.54
N GLU A 533 -0.54 9.65 -18.00
CA GLU A 533 -1.42 8.81 -18.80
C GLU A 533 -2.61 8.38 -17.97
N TRP A 534 -2.38 8.07 -16.68
CA TRP A 534 -3.45 7.77 -15.75
C TRP A 534 -4.43 8.94 -15.68
N LEU A 535 -3.99 10.19 -15.58
CA LEU A 535 -4.91 11.35 -15.59
C LEU A 535 -5.75 11.44 -16.87
N GLY A 536 -5.24 10.99 -18.01
CA GLY A 536 -5.94 11.00 -19.29
C GLY A 536 -6.96 9.87 -19.49
N VAL A 537 -6.97 8.85 -18.62
CA VAL A 537 -7.91 7.73 -18.70
C VAL A 537 -9.13 8.00 -17.83
N VAL A 538 -10.24 8.42 -18.41
CA VAL A 538 -11.52 8.62 -17.70
C VAL A 538 -12.52 7.57 -18.16
N LYS A 539 -13.19 6.92 -17.21
CA LYS A 539 -14.15 5.83 -17.44
C LYS A 539 -15.42 6.09 -16.66
N ASP A 540 -16.43 6.57 -17.37
CA ASP A 540 -17.75 6.91 -16.82
C ASP A 540 -18.70 5.70 -16.75
N ASP A 541 -18.31 4.59 -17.37
CA ASP A 541 -19.04 3.32 -17.38
C ASP A 541 -18.82 2.46 -16.12
N TYR A 542 -18.12 3.00 -15.12
CA TYR A 542 -17.72 2.28 -13.91
C TYR A 542 -17.01 0.95 -14.21
N THR A 543 -16.14 0.93 -15.23
CA THR A 543 -15.20 -0.16 -15.46
C THR A 543 -13.83 0.15 -14.87
N MET A 544 -13.01 -0.89 -14.69
CA MET A 544 -11.65 -0.79 -14.17
C MET A 544 -10.75 -1.78 -14.89
N ASP A 545 -9.55 -1.32 -15.23
CA ASP A 545 -8.49 -2.11 -15.85
C ASP A 545 -7.13 -1.82 -15.16
N ILE A 546 -6.14 -2.64 -15.50
CA ILE A 546 -4.75 -2.37 -15.12
C ILE A 546 -4.18 -1.34 -16.09
N HIS A 547 -3.91 -0.13 -15.57
CA HIS A 547 -3.27 0.95 -16.33
C HIS A 547 -1.84 0.60 -16.72
N VAL A 548 -1.04 0.22 -15.72
CA VAL A 548 0.36 -0.15 -15.92
C VAL A 548 0.77 -1.17 -14.87
N THR A 549 1.59 -2.13 -15.29
CA THR A 549 2.29 -3.02 -14.36
C THR A 549 3.71 -2.52 -14.15
N ALA A 550 4.11 -2.41 -12.89
CA ALA A 550 5.46 -2.02 -12.53
C ALA A 550 6.13 -3.11 -11.69
N ARG A 551 7.41 -3.37 -11.97
CA ARG A 551 8.28 -4.21 -11.14
C ARG A 551 9.27 -3.37 -10.39
N ARG A 552 9.50 -3.70 -9.12
CA ARG A 552 10.65 -3.18 -8.38
C ARG A 552 11.84 -4.09 -8.63
N GLU A 553 12.78 -3.67 -9.46
CA GLU A 553 14.06 -4.35 -9.67
C GLU A 553 15.19 -3.54 -9.02
N GLY A 554 16.10 -4.21 -8.32
CA GLY A 554 17.30 -3.57 -7.77
C GLY A 554 18.00 -4.40 -6.71
N ALA A 555 19.22 -4.86 -7.02
CA ALA A 555 20.24 -5.14 -6.01
C ALA A 555 20.82 -3.80 -5.55
N TYR A 556 20.51 -3.37 -4.33
CA TYR A 556 21.00 -2.11 -3.75
C TYR A 556 20.67 -0.83 -4.55
N ALA A 557 19.39 -0.43 -4.61
CA ALA A 557 19.00 0.93 -4.99
C ALA A 557 18.70 1.77 -3.72
N SER A 558 19.75 2.42 -3.23
CA SER A 558 19.82 3.54 -2.26
C SER A 558 18.75 3.59 -1.15
N TRP A 559 19.09 3.07 0.03
CA TRP A 559 18.53 3.46 1.34
C TRP A 559 19.00 4.86 1.78
N GLU A 560 19.17 5.80 0.84
CA GLU A 560 19.57 7.18 1.13
C GLU A 560 18.65 8.14 0.38
N PRO A 561 18.17 9.19 1.08
CA PRO A 561 17.15 10.13 0.59
C PRO A 561 17.58 10.95 -0.61
#